data_AF-A0A1M7KJ35-F1
#
_entry.id   AF-A0A1M7KJ35-F1
#
_cell.length_a   1.000
_cell.length_b   1.000
_cell.length_c   1.000
_cell.angle_alpha   90.00
_cell.angle_beta   90.00
_cell.angle_gamma   90.00
#
_symmetry.space_group_name_H-M   'P 1'
#
loop_
_entity.id
_entity.type
_entity.pdbx_description
1 polymer ?
#
loop_
_entity_poly.entity_id
_entity_poly.type
_entity_poly.pdbx_seq_one_letter_code
_entity_poly.pdbx_strand_id
1 'polypeptide(L)'
;MVTKKERELKCLNTAIENCLSQKGDSKRIGELMSGADVERKSDERPDFIRYVAPANKNDRGIVVGIEHFMVDHLSKEKLSKKKTKYQSMGRIHQSNTLSYFNKWQEKVLNSEHIPDEAITGLCDTLSAHFNNSAYATIKTFYYSFKSALDTHMASIGEYKRAIKVEADKRNADNRLIILIEVHSAFQNLFFHHNGKVHYENTPVLLVLDEFIQLLEKADKRVDYYVLTFGDTLDTSTQTVTINAKDIRGSLKKQHIPIYHYCGADLYLPKDLAFVNDYSMEMKHEEHGEEITFQAFPTMSTMRPEYKLKFIYSALRMVYYYYAKKEPVVLDLDVERTLEILFSYIVSWRKCKDDNWSYEPVCLVAPTVDYIEKAFDAFDKRWKISEILNQDLVSLLDSYDK
;
A
#
# COMPACT_ATOMS: atom_id res chain seq x y z
N MET A 1 -24.50 7.58 -0.14
CA MET A 1 -23.53 6.65 -0.77
C MET A 1 -22.67 7.49 -1.69
N VAL A 2 -21.36 7.58 -1.45
CA VAL A 2 -20.45 8.41 -2.27
C VAL A 2 -20.31 7.78 -3.65
N THR A 3 -20.56 8.56 -4.71
CA THR A 3 -20.47 8.10 -6.10
C THR A 3 -19.01 7.82 -6.48
N LYS A 4 -18.80 7.08 -7.58
CA LYS A 4 -17.45 6.87 -8.13
C LYS A 4 -16.75 8.21 -8.40
N LYS A 5 -17.45 9.15 -9.05
CA LYS A 5 -16.89 10.45 -9.44
C LYS A 5 -16.50 11.32 -8.25
N GLU A 6 -17.31 11.32 -7.19
CA GLU A 6 -17.00 12.04 -5.95
C GLU A 6 -15.73 11.50 -5.27
N ARG A 7 -15.51 10.19 -5.26
CA ARG A 7 -14.26 9.60 -4.73
C ARG A 7 -13.04 9.98 -5.55
N GLU A 8 -13.14 9.91 -6.87
CA GLU A 8 -12.05 10.33 -7.77
C GLU A 8 -11.71 11.80 -7.55
N LEU A 9 -12.73 12.65 -7.37
CA LEU A 9 -12.54 14.07 -7.08
C LEU A 9 -11.92 14.30 -5.69
N LYS A 10 -12.34 13.56 -4.66
CA LYS A 10 -11.72 13.60 -3.33
C LYS A 10 -10.23 13.24 -3.40
N CYS A 11 -9.89 12.16 -4.11
CA CYS A 11 -8.51 11.73 -4.30
C CYS A 11 -7.70 12.80 -5.04
N LEU A 12 -8.23 13.37 -6.12
CA LEU A 12 -7.60 14.46 -6.87
C LEU A 12 -7.35 15.69 -5.98
N ASN A 13 -8.34 16.13 -5.20
CA ASN A 13 -8.21 17.30 -4.34
C ASN A 13 -7.17 17.07 -3.24
N THR A 14 -7.17 15.88 -2.62
CA THR A 14 -6.16 15.48 -1.62
C THR A 14 -4.75 15.51 -2.23
N ALA A 15 -4.59 14.97 -3.45
CA ALA A 15 -3.32 15.01 -4.16
C ALA A 15 -2.87 16.44 -4.49
N ILE A 16 -3.81 17.31 -4.90
CA ILE A 16 -3.55 18.74 -5.13
C ILE A 16 -3.05 19.42 -3.85
N GLU A 17 -3.76 19.27 -2.74
CA GLU A 17 -3.40 19.87 -1.46
C GLU A 17 -2.01 19.41 -0.99
N ASN A 18 -1.75 18.10 -1.07
CA ASN A 18 -0.44 17.53 -0.74
C ASN A 18 0.68 18.01 -1.67
N CYS A 19 0.40 18.23 -2.95
CA CYS A 19 1.38 18.76 -3.90
C CYS A 19 1.67 20.24 -3.65
N LEU A 20 0.64 21.05 -3.38
CA LEU A 20 0.76 22.49 -3.16
C LEU A 20 1.49 22.85 -1.85
N SER A 21 1.41 21.99 -0.83
CA SER A 21 2.16 22.14 0.42
C SER A 21 3.66 21.85 0.27
N GLN A 22 4.06 21.17 -0.80
CA GLN A 22 5.46 20.89 -1.13
C GLN A 22 6.12 22.05 -1.89
N LYS A 23 7.39 21.87 -2.28
CA LYS A 23 8.19 22.85 -3.03
C LYS A 23 8.60 22.29 -4.40
N GLY A 24 9.12 23.16 -5.26
CA GLY A 24 9.72 22.75 -6.54
C GLY A 24 8.73 22.11 -7.50
N ASP A 25 9.14 20.98 -8.10
CA ASP A 25 8.35 20.28 -9.13
C ASP A 25 6.98 19.81 -8.60
N SER A 26 6.89 19.36 -7.35
CA SER A 26 5.62 18.92 -6.74
C SER A 26 4.59 20.06 -6.72
N LYS A 27 4.99 21.25 -6.25
CA LYS A 27 4.09 22.41 -6.23
C LYS A 27 3.62 22.79 -7.63
N ARG A 28 4.53 22.82 -8.60
CA ARG A 28 4.20 23.12 -10.00
C ARG A 28 3.22 22.11 -10.60
N ILE A 29 3.38 20.83 -10.29
CA ILE A 29 2.43 19.79 -10.74
C ILE A 29 1.08 19.94 -10.03
N GLY A 30 1.08 20.30 -8.74
CA GLY A 30 -0.13 20.69 -8.00
C GLY A 30 -0.90 21.82 -8.70
N GLU A 31 -0.21 22.92 -9.04
CA GLU A 31 -0.79 24.06 -9.78
C GLU A 31 -1.37 23.67 -11.14
N LEU A 32 -0.73 22.73 -11.86
CA LEU A 32 -1.27 22.18 -13.11
C LEU A 32 -2.59 21.42 -12.88
N MET A 33 -2.67 20.63 -11.81
CA MET A 33 -3.88 19.88 -11.45
C MET A 33 -5.00 20.77 -10.90
N SER A 34 -4.67 21.93 -10.32
CA SER A 34 -5.63 22.92 -9.80
C SER A 34 -6.30 23.80 -10.86
N GLY A 35 -6.07 23.55 -12.16
CA GLY A 35 -6.69 24.32 -13.24
C GLY A 35 -8.23 24.28 -13.21
N ALA A 36 -8.86 25.20 -13.94
CA ALA A 36 -10.32 25.25 -14.07
C ALA A 36 -10.85 24.00 -14.78
N ASP A 37 -11.96 23.43 -14.31
CA ASP A 37 -12.58 22.28 -14.98
C ASP A 37 -13.03 22.63 -16.40
N VAL A 38 -12.80 21.73 -17.34
CA VAL A 38 -13.33 21.86 -18.70
C VAL A 38 -14.63 21.08 -18.78
N GLU A 39 -15.74 21.80 -18.98
CA GLU A 39 -17.06 21.20 -19.14
C GLU A 39 -17.12 20.32 -20.41
N ARG A 40 -17.61 19.09 -20.25
CA ARG A 40 -17.67 18.07 -21.32
C ARG A 40 -19.02 17.37 -21.32
N LYS A 41 -19.50 17.01 -22.52
CA LYS A 41 -20.83 16.42 -22.74
C LYS A 41 -20.94 14.92 -22.43
N SER A 42 -19.83 14.22 -22.23
CA SER A 42 -19.80 12.77 -21.98
C SER A 42 -18.79 12.42 -20.89
N ASP A 43 -18.96 11.23 -20.30
CA ASP A 43 -18.01 10.55 -19.38
C ASP A 43 -16.72 10.13 -20.11
N GLU A 44 -16.11 11.07 -20.83
CA GLU A 44 -14.98 10.80 -21.68
C GLU A 44 -13.69 10.86 -20.88
N ARG A 45 -12.96 9.77 -20.99
CA ARG A 45 -11.57 9.58 -20.66
C ARG A 45 -10.68 10.72 -21.21
N PRO A 46 -9.74 11.30 -20.43
CA PRO A 46 -9.41 10.91 -19.07
C PRO A 46 -10.42 11.45 -18.04
N ASP A 47 -10.40 10.91 -16.82
CA ASP A 47 -11.38 11.24 -15.77
C ASP A 47 -11.57 12.75 -15.57
N PHE A 48 -10.49 13.55 -15.65
CA PHE A 48 -10.57 15.00 -15.57
C PHE A 48 -9.81 15.68 -16.72
N ILE A 49 -10.32 16.83 -17.16
CA ILE A 49 -9.58 17.76 -18.02
C ILE A 49 -9.64 19.13 -17.36
N ARG A 50 -8.47 19.68 -17.05
CA ARG A 50 -8.29 20.99 -16.43
C ARG A 50 -7.62 21.96 -17.39
N TYR A 51 -7.96 23.24 -17.31
CA TYR A 51 -7.32 24.31 -18.07
C TYR A 51 -6.64 25.30 -17.13
N VAL A 52 -5.35 25.54 -17.38
CA VAL A 52 -4.55 26.55 -16.73
C VAL A 52 -4.34 27.70 -17.71
N ALA A 53 -4.88 28.87 -17.38
CA ALA A 53 -4.71 30.06 -18.20
C ALA A 53 -3.24 30.50 -18.23
N PRO A 54 -2.77 31.09 -19.34
CA PRO A 54 -1.40 31.60 -19.40
C PRO A 54 -1.21 32.74 -18.39
N ALA A 55 -0.04 32.79 -17.76
CA ALA A 55 0.31 33.86 -16.83
C ALA A 55 0.47 35.21 -17.54
N ASN A 56 0.91 35.20 -18.80
CA ASN A 56 1.14 36.38 -19.63
C ASN A 56 0.53 36.24 -21.02
N LYS A 57 0.29 37.36 -21.70
CA LYS A 57 -0.26 37.39 -23.07
C LYS A 57 0.59 36.68 -24.13
N ASN A 58 1.88 36.48 -23.86
CA ASN A 58 2.82 35.83 -24.79
C ASN A 58 2.95 34.32 -24.53
N ASP A 59 2.42 33.82 -23.41
CA ASP A 59 2.47 32.40 -23.06
C ASP A 59 1.21 31.69 -23.56
N ARG A 60 1.33 30.38 -23.83
CA ARG A 60 0.16 29.53 -24.10
C ARG A 60 -0.38 28.99 -22.79
N GLY A 61 -1.72 28.91 -22.69
CA GLY A 61 -2.35 28.15 -21.62
C GLY A 61 -2.01 26.66 -21.72
N ILE A 62 -2.37 25.88 -20.72
CA ILE A 62 -2.12 24.44 -20.69
C ILE A 62 -3.42 23.70 -20.40
N VAL A 63 -3.77 22.75 -21.25
CA VAL A 63 -4.83 21.77 -21.01
C VAL A 63 -4.20 20.49 -20.45
N VAL A 64 -4.64 20.09 -19.27
CA VAL A 64 -4.12 18.94 -18.53
C VAL A 64 -5.20 17.88 -18.45
N GLY A 65 -4.96 16.71 -19.04
CA GLY A 65 -5.76 15.53 -18.76
C GLY A 65 -5.21 14.78 -17.56
N ILE A 66 -6.10 14.32 -16.68
CA ILE A 66 -5.76 13.57 -15.47
C ILE A 66 -6.58 12.28 -15.48
N GLU A 67 -5.91 11.16 -15.66
CA GLU A 67 -6.53 9.83 -15.50
C GLU A 67 -6.24 9.32 -14.09
N HIS A 68 -7.28 8.85 -13.40
CA HIS A 68 -7.19 8.28 -12.06
C HIS A 68 -7.38 6.76 -12.12
N PHE A 69 -6.57 6.05 -11.34
CA PHE A 69 -6.91 4.68 -10.95
C PHE A 69 -6.29 4.32 -9.62
N MET A 70 -6.86 3.27 -9.02
CA MET A 70 -6.43 2.77 -7.73
C MET A 70 -5.75 1.41 -7.87
N VAL A 71 -4.69 1.22 -7.11
CA VAL A 71 -3.99 -0.04 -6.88
C VAL A 71 -4.07 -0.37 -5.41
N ASP A 72 -4.37 -1.62 -5.10
CA ASP A 72 -4.58 -2.09 -3.73
C ASP A 72 -3.69 -3.32 -3.45
N HIS A 73 -2.99 -3.29 -2.31
CA HIS A 73 -2.26 -4.43 -1.78
C HIS A 73 -3.23 -5.57 -1.44
N LEU A 74 -4.35 -5.25 -0.80
CA LEU A 74 -5.43 -6.20 -0.54
C LEU A 74 -6.18 -6.45 -1.85
N SER A 75 -5.66 -7.36 -2.68
CA SER A 75 -6.23 -7.65 -3.98
C SER A 75 -6.35 -9.15 -4.22
N LYS A 76 -7.45 -9.53 -4.88
CA LYS A 76 -7.72 -10.92 -5.22
C LYS A 76 -7.75 -11.10 -6.73
N GLU A 77 -7.08 -12.15 -7.19
CA GLU A 77 -7.15 -12.54 -8.59
C GLU A 77 -8.57 -13.03 -8.92
N LYS A 78 -9.11 -12.50 -10.03
CA LYS A 78 -10.40 -12.91 -10.58
C LYS A 78 -10.23 -13.27 -12.04
N LEU A 79 -10.59 -14.52 -12.37
CA LEU A 79 -10.67 -14.97 -13.76
C LEU A 79 -11.89 -14.32 -14.42
N SER A 80 -11.68 -13.55 -15.48
CA SER A 80 -12.76 -12.93 -16.26
C SER A 80 -12.55 -13.18 -17.75
N LYS A 81 -13.46 -13.95 -18.38
CA LYS A 81 -13.60 -14.09 -19.85
C LYS A 81 -12.26 -13.99 -20.63
N LYS A 82 -11.25 -14.81 -20.25
CA LYS A 82 -9.90 -14.92 -20.86
C LYS A 82 -8.81 -13.90 -20.43
N LYS A 83 -9.04 -13.07 -19.40
CA LYS A 83 -7.99 -12.25 -18.79
C LYS A 83 -8.02 -12.37 -17.27
N THR A 84 -6.84 -12.46 -16.68
CA THR A 84 -6.66 -12.28 -15.23
C THR A 84 -6.91 -10.81 -14.91
N LYS A 85 -7.79 -10.54 -13.94
CA LYS A 85 -8.01 -9.21 -13.35
C LYS A 85 -7.75 -9.28 -11.85
N TYR A 86 -7.41 -8.15 -11.24
CA TYR A 86 -7.28 -8.02 -9.80
C TYR A 86 -8.42 -7.16 -9.27
N GLN A 87 -9.16 -7.69 -8.30
CA GLN A 87 -10.23 -6.98 -7.61
C GLN A 87 -9.69 -6.46 -6.29
N SER A 88 -9.86 -5.16 -6.02
CA SER A 88 -9.55 -4.55 -4.72
C SER A 88 -10.50 -5.11 -3.66
N MET A 89 -9.92 -5.75 -2.65
CA MET A 89 -10.58 -6.22 -1.45
C MET A 89 -10.66 -5.10 -0.41
N GLY A 90 -9.73 -4.13 -0.41
CA GLY A 90 -9.80 -2.95 0.44
C GLY A 90 -11.09 -2.16 0.24
N ARG A 91 -11.53 -1.93 -1.00
CA ARG A 91 -12.84 -1.29 -1.28
C ARG A 91 -14.03 -2.10 -0.79
N ILE A 92 -13.97 -3.42 -0.91
CA ILE A 92 -15.02 -4.30 -0.38
C ILE A 92 -15.05 -4.17 1.14
N HIS A 93 -13.89 -4.17 1.78
CA HIS A 93 -13.77 -4.01 3.22
C HIS A 93 -14.26 -2.65 3.72
N GLN A 94 -13.88 -1.54 3.07
CA GLN A 94 -14.41 -0.21 3.37
C GLN A 94 -15.94 -0.18 3.24
N SER A 95 -16.49 -0.77 2.18
CA SER A 95 -17.93 -0.85 1.96
C SER A 95 -18.62 -1.69 3.05
N ASN A 96 -18.03 -2.80 3.46
CA ASN A 96 -18.58 -3.67 4.50
C ASN A 96 -18.55 -2.97 5.87
N THR A 97 -17.44 -2.31 6.20
CA THR A 97 -17.28 -1.54 7.45
C THR A 97 -18.28 -0.40 7.53
N LEU A 98 -18.45 0.37 6.44
CA LEU A 98 -19.45 1.43 6.39
C LEU A 98 -20.87 0.88 6.47
N SER A 99 -21.15 -0.27 5.83
CA SER A 99 -22.44 -0.94 5.93
C SER A 99 -22.74 -1.44 7.34
N TYR A 100 -21.73 -1.96 8.04
CA TYR A 100 -21.82 -2.36 9.44
C TYR A 100 -22.16 -1.15 10.32
N PHE A 101 -21.36 -0.08 10.20
CA PHE A 101 -21.54 1.15 10.97
C PHE A 101 -22.93 1.74 10.76
N ASN A 102 -23.36 1.94 9.50
CA ASN A 102 -24.67 2.51 9.21
C ASN A 102 -25.84 1.64 9.70
N LYS A 103 -25.67 0.32 9.74
CA LYS A 103 -26.71 -0.60 10.21
C LYS A 103 -26.88 -0.54 11.73
N TRP A 104 -25.79 -0.37 12.46
CA TRP A 104 -25.76 -0.57 13.91
C TRP A 104 -25.63 0.71 14.73
N GLN A 105 -25.05 1.81 14.20
CA GLN A 105 -24.77 3.03 14.96
C GLN A 105 -25.99 3.54 15.74
N GLU A 106 -27.13 3.76 15.07
CA GLU A 106 -28.33 4.31 15.71
C GLU A 106 -28.98 3.30 16.64
N LYS A 107 -28.86 2.00 16.33
CA LYS A 107 -29.43 0.94 17.17
C LYS A 107 -28.66 0.81 18.48
N VAL A 108 -27.33 0.82 18.41
CA VAL A 108 -26.47 0.77 19.60
C VAL A 108 -26.67 2.03 20.44
N LEU A 109 -26.67 3.22 19.83
CA LEU A 109 -26.85 4.49 20.56
C LEU A 109 -28.21 4.64 21.26
N ASN A 110 -29.25 3.96 20.78
CA ASN A 110 -30.60 4.04 21.34
C ASN A 110 -31.02 2.81 22.16
N SER A 111 -30.12 1.84 22.36
CA SER A 111 -30.42 0.64 23.15
C SER A 111 -29.85 0.77 24.55
N GLU A 112 -30.54 0.18 25.54
CA GLU A 112 -30.04 0.07 26.91
C GLU A 112 -28.85 -0.91 27.01
N HIS A 113 -28.83 -1.89 26.11
CA HIS A 113 -27.76 -2.89 25.97
C HIS A 113 -27.32 -3.01 24.52
N ILE A 114 -26.08 -3.41 24.28
CA ILE A 114 -25.57 -3.65 22.93
C ILE A 114 -26.22 -4.92 22.37
N PRO A 115 -26.83 -4.85 21.18
CA PRO A 115 -27.38 -6.05 20.55
C PRO A 115 -26.28 -7.08 20.26
N ASP A 116 -26.50 -8.35 20.64
CA ASP A 116 -25.58 -9.46 20.35
C ASP A 116 -25.28 -9.59 18.84
N GLU A 117 -26.25 -9.26 17.99
CA GLU A 117 -26.08 -9.29 16.53
C GLU A 117 -25.17 -8.15 16.02
N ALA A 118 -25.03 -7.05 16.77
CA ALA A 118 -24.04 -6.02 16.47
C ALA A 118 -22.63 -6.57 16.75
N ILE A 119 -22.43 -7.22 17.90
CA ILE A 119 -21.15 -7.85 18.24
C ILE A 119 -20.77 -8.95 17.24
N THR A 120 -21.74 -9.80 16.88
CA THR A 120 -21.56 -10.83 15.84
C THR A 120 -21.17 -10.19 14.51
N GLY A 121 -21.87 -9.13 14.09
CA GLY A 121 -21.55 -8.40 12.86
C GLY A 121 -20.17 -7.74 12.85
N LEU A 122 -19.69 -7.28 14.01
CA LEU A 122 -18.33 -6.76 14.18
C LEU A 122 -17.31 -7.88 14.00
N CYS A 123 -17.51 -9.00 14.69
CA CYS A 123 -16.67 -10.19 14.58
C CYS A 123 -16.58 -10.71 13.14
N ASP A 124 -17.71 -10.77 12.43
CA ASP A 124 -17.75 -11.16 11.02
C ASP A 124 -16.97 -10.20 10.13
N THR A 125 -17.11 -8.89 10.36
CA THR A 125 -16.42 -7.84 9.59
C THR A 125 -14.91 -7.90 9.79
N LEU A 126 -14.46 -8.07 11.05
CA LEU A 126 -13.05 -8.23 11.40
C LEU A 126 -12.48 -9.55 10.85
N SER A 127 -13.19 -10.65 11.01
CA SER A 127 -12.75 -11.96 10.50
C SER A 127 -12.61 -11.95 8.98
N ALA A 128 -13.55 -11.32 8.28
CA ALA A 128 -13.44 -11.14 6.83
C ALA A 128 -12.25 -10.25 6.44
N HIS A 129 -11.92 -9.22 7.24
CA HIS A 129 -10.71 -8.41 7.02
C HIS A 129 -9.46 -9.27 7.10
N PHE A 130 -9.22 -9.94 8.22
CA PHE A 130 -8.01 -10.74 8.43
C PHE A 130 -7.85 -11.86 7.40
N ASN A 131 -8.95 -12.54 7.03
CA ASN A 131 -8.91 -13.56 5.99
C ASN A 131 -8.59 -13.01 4.59
N ASN A 132 -8.97 -11.77 4.28
CA ASN A 132 -8.59 -11.14 3.02
C ASN A 132 -7.12 -10.68 3.05
N SER A 133 -6.67 -10.14 4.19
CA SER A 133 -5.29 -9.69 4.40
C SER A 133 -4.29 -10.84 4.44
N ALA A 134 -4.70 -12.04 4.90
CA ALA A 134 -3.89 -13.25 4.94
C ALA A 134 -3.20 -13.62 3.61
N TYR A 135 -3.86 -13.35 2.48
CA TYR A 135 -3.37 -13.67 1.14
C TYR A 135 -2.83 -12.44 0.39
N ALA A 136 -2.79 -11.27 1.05
CA ALA A 136 -2.16 -10.10 0.50
C ALA A 136 -0.64 -10.23 0.62
N THR A 137 0.02 -10.32 -0.53
CA THR A 137 1.47 -10.46 -0.62
C THR A 137 2.03 -9.39 -1.55
N ILE A 138 3.35 -9.18 -1.50
CA ILE A 138 4.03 -8.32 -2.46
C ILE A 138 3.78 -8.74 -3.91
N LYS A 139 3.58 -10.05 -4.18
CA LYS A 139 3.25 -10.54 -5.52
C LYS A 139 1.86 -10.11 -5.96
N THR A 140 0.84 -10.27 -5.11
CA THR A 140 -0.52 -9.82 -5.45
C THR A 140 -0.56 -8.31 -5.65
N PHE A 141 0.18 -7.56 -4.83
CA PHE A 141 0.33 -6.11 -4.99
C PHE A 141 0.98 -5.73 -6.32
N TYR A 142 2.11 -6.36 -6.67
CA TYR A 142 2.80 -6.15 -7.94
C TYR A 142 1.89 -6.42 -9.14
N TYR A 143 1.17 -7.54 -9.14
CA TYR A 143 0.29 -7.86 -10.26
C TYR A 143 -0.96 -6.97 -10.31
N SER A 144 -1.47 -6.54 -9.16
CA SER A 144 -2.53 -5.52 -9.06
C SER A 144 -2.06 -4.21 -9.72
N PHE A 145 -0.87 -3.72 -9.36
CA PHE A 145 -0.26 -2.52 -9.93
C PHE A 145 -0.06 -2.66 -11.44
N LYS A 146 0.59 -3.75 -11.87
CA LYS A 146 0.86 -4.02 -13.28
C LYS A 146 -0.43 -4.10 -14.10
N SER A 147 -1.43 -4.83 -13.61
CA SER A 147 -2.70 -5.00 -14.32
C SER A 147 -3.45 -3.67 -14.48
N ALA A 148 -3.46 -2.83 -13.45
CA ALA A 148 -4.08 -1.51 -13.52
C ALA A 148 -3.33 -0.63 -14.51
N LEU A 149 -2.01 -0.53 -14.37
CA LEU A 149 -1.16 0.27 -15.26
C LEU A 149 -1.34 -0.15 -16.72
N ASP A 150 -1.22 -1.44 -17.05
CA ASP A 150 -1.39 -1.95 -18.42
C ASP A 150 -2.76 -1.60 -19.00
N THR A 151 -3.81 -1.68 -18.18
CA THR A 151 -5.20 -1.37 -18.60
C THR A 151 -5.35 0.09 -18.98
N HIS A 152 -4.83 1.02 -18.17
CA HIS A 152 -4.92 2.45 -18.46
C HIS A 152 -3.92 2.86 -19.56
N MET A 153 -2.75 2.23 -19.63
CA MET A 153 -1.79 2.47 -20.72
C MET A 153 -2.36 2.09 -22.09
N ALA A 154 -3.23 1.06 -22.16
CA ALA A 154 -3.94 0.70 -23.39
C ALA A 154 -4.89 1.81 -23.91
N SER A 155 -5.33 2.72 -23.03
CA SER A 155 -6.25 3.83 -23.35
C SER A 155 -5.55 5.19 -23.54
N ILE A 156 -4.22 5.26 -23.53
CA ILE A 156 -3.45 6.51 -23.72
C ILE A 156 -3.83 7.25 -25.01
N GLY A 157 -4.11 6.50 -26.09
CA GLY A 157 -4.54 7.08 -27.35
C GLY A 157 -5.87 7.83 -27.24
N GLU A 158 -6.81 7.33 -26.44
CA GLU A 158 -8.08 7.99 -26.15
C GLU A 158 -7.84 9.25 -25.34
N TYR A 159 -7.07 9.16 -24.25
CA TYR A 159 -6.78 10.30 -23.38
C TYR A 159 -6.15 11.46 -24.15
N LYS A 160 -5.08 11.18 -24.92
CA LYS A 160 -4.37 12.22 -25.68
C LYS A 160 -5.25 12.88 -26.75
N ARG A 161 -6.15 12.14 -27.39
CA ARG A 161 -7.09 12.72 -28.38
C ARG A 161 -8.05 13.70 -27.70
N ALA A 162 -8.67 13.31 -26.59
CA ALA A 162 -9.60 14.16 -25.86
C ALA A 162 -8.93 15.45 -25.37
N ILE A 163 -7.73 15.35 -24.78
CA ILE A 163 -6.95 16.50 -24.32
C ILE A 163 -6.59 17.42 -25.49
N LYS A 164 -6.16 16.84 -26.63
CA LYS A 164 -5.77 17.61 -27.81
C LYS A 164 -6.93 18.41 -28.39
N VAL A 165 -8.14 17.86 -28.43
CA VAL A 165 -9.34 18.59 -28.89
C VAL A 165 -9.55 19.85 -28.07
N GLU A 166 -9.47 19.76 -26.74
CA GLU A 166 -9.66 20.91 -25.86
C GLU A 166 -8.49 21.91 -25.90
N ALA A 167 -7.26 21.41 -26.12
CA ALA A 167 -6.07 22.23 -26.30
C ALA A 167 -6.11 23.03 -27.61
N ASP A 168 -6.47 22.40 -28.73
CA ASP A 168 -6.55 23.03 -30.04
C ASP A 168 -7.62 24.15 -30.06
N LYS A 169 -8.78 23.94 -29.41
CA LYS A 169 -9.84 24.97 -29.24
C LYS A 169 -9.34 26.25 -28.56
N ARG A 170 -8.33 26.13 -27.71
CA ARG A 170 -7.80 27.22 -26.85
C ARG A 170 -6.44 27.73 -27.30
N ASN A 171 -5.86 27.16 -28.37
CA ASN A 171 -4.46 27.39 -28.75
C ASN A 171 -3.49 27.19 -27.57
N ALA A 172 -3.74 26.12 -26.80
CA ALA A 172 -3.04 25.78 -25.57
C ALA A 172 -2.09 24.58 -25.77
N ASP A 173 -1.08 24.46 -24.92
CA ASP A 173 -0.28 23.25 -24.83
C ASP A 173 -1.07 22.14 -24.14
N ASN A 174 -0.62 20.88 -24.27
CA ASN A 174 -1.27 19.75 -23.60
C ASN A 174 -0.31 18.93 -22.73
N ARG A 175 -0.84 18.41 -21.62
CA ARG A 175 -0.14 17.50 -20.70
C ARG A 175 -1.06 16.36 -20.28
N LEU A 176 -0.48 15.20 -20.02
CA LEU A 176 -1.17 14.04 -19.44
C LEU A 176 -0.53 13.68 -18.09
N ILE A 177 -1.34 13.68 -17.04
CA ILE A 177 -1.00 13.22 -15.70
C ILE A 177 -1.74 11.90 -15.44
N ILE A 178 -1.04 10.93 -14.87
CA ILE A 178 -1.64 9.71 -14.33
C ILE A 178 -1.59 9.79 -12.82
N LEU A 179 -2.76 9.90 -12.19
CA LEU A 179 -2.95 9.88 -10.74
C LEU A 179 -3.19 8.44 -10.30
N ILE A 180 -2.27 7.88 -9.52
CA ILE A 180 -2.35 6.52 -9.00
C ILE A 180 -2.57 6.59 -7.50
N GLU A 181 -3.74 6.14 -7.06
CA GLU A 181 -4.07 5.93 -5.65
C GLU A 181 -3.51 4.55 -5.24
N VAL A 182 -2.53 4.52 -4.35
CA VAL A 182 -1.78 3.32 -3.96
C VAL A 182 -2.12 2.98 -2.51
N HIS A 183 -2.95 1.96 -2.32
CA HIS A 183 -3.32 1.49 -0.99
C HIS A 183 -2.42 0.35 -0.57
N SER A 184 -1.68 0.57 0.51
CA SER A 184 -0.79 -0.43 1.08
C SER A 184 -1.29 -0.84 2.47
N ALA A 185 -1.26 -2.13 2.74
CA ALA A 185 -1.66 -2.73 4.01
C ALA A 185 -0.50 -3.47 4.70
N PHE A 186 0.75 -3.10 4.36
CA PHE A 186 1.90 -3.66 5.05
C PHE A 186 1.93 -3.17 6.50
N GLN A 187 2.46 -4.01 7.37
CA GLN A 187 2.66 -3.67 8.78
C GLN A 187 4.06 -4.04 9.23
N ASN A 188 4.54 -3.38 10.27
CA ASN A 188 5.80 -3.68 10.95
C ASN A 188 6.99 -3.77 9.98
N LEU A 189 7.18 -2.75 9.13
CA LEU A 189 8.28 -2.73 8.16
C LEU A 189 9.53 -2.03 8.70
N PHE A 190 10.68 -2.56 8.30
CA PHE A 190 12.01 -2.05 8.63
C PHE A 190 12.71 -1.56 7.37
N PHE A 191 12.94 -0.26 7.30
CA PHE A 191 13.56 0.42 6.18
C PHE A 191 15.04 0.61 6.42
N HIS A 192 15.86 -0.02 5.58
CA HIS A 192 17.31 0.04 5.65
C HIS A 192 17.85 0.92 4.55
N HIS A 193 18.51 2.01 4.94
CA HIS A 193 19.10 2.96 4.00
C HIS A 193 20.29 3.68 4.64
N ASN A 194 21.44 3.71 3.95
CA ASN A 194 22.67 4.38 4.39
C ASN A 194 23.14 3.96 5.79
N GLY A 195 23.04 2.66 6.10
CA GLY A 195 23.44 2.10 7.40
C GLY A 195 22.53 2.48 8.56
N LYS A 196 21.36 3.08 8.28
CA LYS A 196 20.32 3.34 9.27
C LYS A 196 19.15 2.42 9.04
N VAL A 197 18.51 2.04 10.14
CA VAL A 197 17.27 1.27 10.16
C VAL A 197 16.18 2.16 10.74
N HIS A 198 15.07 2.27 10.03
CA HIS A 198 13.86 2.95 10.48
C HIS A 198 12.71 1.95 10.52
N TYR A 199 11.98 1.93 11.62
CA TYR A 199 10.83 1.06 11.81
C TYR A 199 9.53 1.87 11.68
N GLU A 200 8.58 1.35 10.91
CA GLU A 200 7.22 1.89 10.80
C GLU A 200 6.20 0.77 11.00
N ASN A 201 5.27 0.96 11.96
CA ASN A 201 4.19 -0.01 12.17
C ASN A 201 3.20 -0.01 11.00
N THR A 202 2.81 1.17 10.51
CA THR A 202 1.84 1.37 9.43
C THR A 202 2.43 2.26 8.33
N PRO A 203 3.36 1.71 7.51
CA PRO A 203 4.06 2.48 6.50
C PRO A 203 3.09 3.01 5.44
N VAL A 204 3.03 4.33 5.31
CA VAL A 204 2.20 4.99 4.30
C VAL A 204 2.97 5.05 2.97
N LEU A 205 4.22 5.51 2.99
CA LEU A 205 5.00 5.72 1.78
C LEU A 205 5.96 4.55 1.50
N LEU A 206 5.60 3.72 0.51
CA LEU A 206 6.40 2.58 0.09
C LEU A 206 6.69 2.61 -1.41
N VAL A 207 7.87 3.12 -1.79
CA VAL A 207 8.32 3.18 -3.19
C VAL A 207 9.26 2.01 -3.49
N LEU A 208 8.74 1.03 -4.23
CA LEU A 208 9.46 -0.20 -4.56
C LEU A 208 10.06 -0.16 -5.96
N ASP A 209 11.27 -0.70 -6.11
CA ASP A 209 11.97 -0.74 -7.40
C ASP A 209 11.17 -1.49 -8.47
N GLU A 210 10.46 -2.57 -8.11
CA GLU A 210 9.65 -3.31 -9.09
C GLU A 210 8.52 -2.43 -9.66
N PHE A 211 7.94 -1.51 -8.88
CA PHE A 211 6.89 -0.61 -9.34
C PHE A 211 7.47 0.52 -10.18
N ILE A 212 8.64 1.05 -9.79
CA ILE A 212 9.37 2.03 -10.59
C ILE A 212 9.72 1.47 -11.96
N GLN A 213 10.19 0.24 -12.04
CA GLN A 213 10.46 -0.41 -13.33
C GLN A 213 9.21 -0.57 -14.21
N LEU A 214 8.03 -0.76 -13.62
CA LEU A 214 6.77 -0.79 -14.37
C LEU A 214 6.43 0.59 -14.95
N LEU A 215 6.58 1.65 -14.16
CA LEU A 215 6.37 3.03 -14.62
C LEU A 215 7.40 3.43 -15.70
N GLU A 216 8.66 3.04 -15.57
CA GLU A 216 9.72 3.29 -16.56
C GLU A 216 9.44 2.61 -17.92
N LYS A 217 8.73 1.47 -17.92
CA LYS A 217 8.35 0.72 -19.11
C LYS A 217 7.00 1.16 -19.70
N ALA A 218 6.26 2.02 -19.01
CA ALA A 218 4.95 2.49 -19.43
C ALA A 218 5.02 3.44 -20.64
N ASP A 219 3.86 3.89 -21.12
CA ASP A 219 3.77 4.69 -22.34
C ASP A 219 4.45 6.06 -22.17
N LYS A 220 5.42 6.36 -23.04
CA LYS A 220 6.24 7.59 -23.01
C LYS A 220 5.45 8.89 -23.26
N ARG A 221 4.18 8.80 -23.63
CA ARG A 221 3.29 9.97 -23.83
C ARG A 221 2.74 10.53 -22.52
N VAL A 222 2.91 9.83 -21.39
CA VAL A 222 2.63 10.37 -20.05
C VAL A 222 3.66 11.45 -19.73
N ASP A 223 3.21 12.59 -19.20
CA ASP A 223 4.11 13.68 -18.79
C ASP A 223 4.52 13.53 -17.32
N TYR A 224 3.55 13.18 -16.45
CA TYR A 224 3.79 13.02 -15.02
C TYR A 224 3.00 11.84 -14.42
N TYR A 225 3.58 11.21 -13.41
CA TYR A 225 2.84 10.36 -12.47
C TYR A 225 2.68 11.11 -11.14
N VAL A 226 1.52 10.99 -10.54
CA VAL A 226 1.25 11.44 -9.17
C VAL A 226 0.81 10.21 -8.40
N LEU A 227 1.62 9.77 -7.44
CA LEU A 227 1.33 8.62 -6.60
C LEU A 227 0.82 9.14 -5.26
N THR A 228 -0.43 8.86 -4.94
CA THR A 228 -1.01 9.15 -3.63
C THR A 228 -1.08 7.85 -2.86
N PHE A 229 -0.24 7.72 -1.84
CA PHE A 229 -0.20 6.57 -0.95
C PHE A 229 -1.15 6.77 0.20
N GLY A 230 -1.89 5.73 0.56
CA GLY A 230 -2.76 5.68 1.72
C GLY A 230 -2.78 4.29 2.35
N ASP A 231 -3.22 4.22 3.60
CA ASP A 231 -3.59 2.96 4.21
C ASP A 231 -4.93 2.45 3.63
N THR A 232 -5.34 1.24 4.02
CA THR A 232 -6.59 0.65 3.50
C THR A 232 -7.83 1.46 3.87
N LEU A 233 -7.78 2.27 4.93
CA LEU A 233 -8.91 3.06 5.42
C LEU A 233 -8.84 4.55 5.03
N ASP A 234 -7.81 4.96 4.27
CA ASP A 234 -7.56 6.35 3.85
C ASP A 234 -7.45 7.34 5.03
N THR A 235 -6.87 6.89 6.16
CA THR A 235 -6.71 7.70 7.38
C THR A 235 -5.51 8.64 7.31
N SER A 236 -4.48 8.25 6.56
CA SER A 236 -3.27 9.03 6.34
C SER A 236 -2.85 8.91 4.88
N THR A 237 -2.50 10.04 4.26
CA THR A 237 -2.09 10.07 2.86
C THR A 237 -0.80 10.84 2.66
N GLN A 238 0.02 10.35 1.74
CA GLN A 238 1.23 11.04 1.28
C GLN A 238 1.27 11.02 -0.25
N THR A 239 1.66 12.14 -0.86
CA THR A 239 1.68 12.26 -2.32
C THR A 239 3.08 12.52 -2.85
N VAL A 240 3.48 11.75 -3.85
CA VAL A 240 4.75 11.87 -4.56
C VAL A 240 4.49 12.23 -6.02
N THR A 241 5.18 13.25 -6.52
CA THR A 241 5.10 13.62 -7.94
C THR A 241 6.34 13.15 -8.69
N ILE A 242 6.15 12.68 -9.93
CA ILE A 242 7.20 12.05 -10.71
C ILE A 242 7.15 12.56 -12.15
N ASN A 243 8.27 13.07 -12.64
CA ASN A 243 8.43 13.33 -14.07
C ASN A 243 8.61 12.00 -14.80
N ALA A 244 7.70 11.68 -15.71
CA ALA A 244 7.70 10.39 -16.41
C ALA A 244 8.96 10.19 -17.28
N LYS A 245 9.69 11.25 -17.62
CA LYS A 245 10.94 11.18 -18.41
C LYS A 245 12.19 10.98 -17.55
N ASP A 246 12.11 11.20 -16.23
CA ASP A 246 13.23 11.08 -15.29
C ASP A 246 12.71 10.62 -13.92
N ILE A 247 12.15 9.40 -13.87
CA ILE A 247 11.45 8.89 -12.70
C ILE A 247 12.37 8.83 -11.48
N ARG A 248 13.53 8.17 -11.62
CA ARG A 248 14.51 8.03 -10.52
C ARG A 248 15.11 9.38 -10.12
N GLY A 249 15.38 10.27 -11.07
CA GLY A 249 15.88 11.61 -10.77
C GLY A 249 14.86 12.46 -10.03
N SER A 250 13.57 12.38 -10.38
CA SER A 250 12.47 13.03 -9.64
C SER A 250 12.38 12.55 -8.19
N LEU A 251 12.46 11.24 -7.95
CA LEU A 251 12.43 10.67 -6.60
C LEU A 251 13.65 11.09 -5.79
N LYS A 252 14.85 11.04 -6.39
CA LYS A 252 16.11 11.47 -5.76
C LYS A 252 16.07 12.93 -5.32
N LYS A 253 15.52 13.84 -6.15
CA LYS A 253 15.38 15.28 -5.81
C LYS A 253 14.44 15.51 -4.62
N GLN A 254 13.47 14.63 -4.42
CA GLN A 254 12.56 14.65 -3.28
C GLN A 254 13.10 13.89 -2.07
N HIS A 255 14.33 13.37 -2.14
CA HIS A 255 14.94 12.53 -1.10
C HIS A 255 14.12 11.26 -0.78
N ILE A 256 13.38 10.75 -1.77
CA ILE A 256 12.58 9.54 -1.61
C ILE A 256 13.43 8.34 -2.07
N PRO A 257 13.82 7.45 -1.15
CA PRO A 257 14.52 6.21 -1.51
C PRO A 257 13.61 5.25 -2.27
N ILE A 258 14.23 4.48 -3.16
CA ILE A 258 13.60 3.34 -3.84
C ILE A 258 14.12 2.09 -3.14
N TYR A 259 13.21 1.27 -2.62
CA TYR A 259 13.56 0.07 -1.85
C TYR A 259 13.40 -1.20 -2.67
N HIS A 260 14.23 -2.19 -2.37
CA HIS A 260 13.95 -3.58 -2.72
C HIS A 260 13.22 -4.28 -1.56
N TYR A 261 12.07 -4.87 -1.86
CA TYR A 261 11.30 -5.58 -0.86
C TYR A 261 11.91 -6.95 -0.56
N CYS A 262 12.20 -7.20 0.72
CA CYS A 262 12.82 -8.42 1.24
C CYS A 262 12.03 -8.99 2.43
N GLY A 263 10.69 -8.92 2.40
CA GLY A 263 9.84 -9.62 3.37
C GLY A 263 9.72 -11.13 3.07
N ALA A 264 9.28 -11.90 4.06
CA ALA A 264 9.11 -13.35 3.97
C ALA A 264 8.11 -13.74 2.88
N ASP A 265 7.09 -12.93 2.63
CA ASP A 265 6.10 -13.18 1.58
C ASP A 265 6.63 -12.98 0.14
N LEU A 266 7.88 -12.50 -0.03
CA LEU A 266 8.50 -12.28 -1.36
C LEU A 266 8.40 -13.51 -2.27
N TYR A 267 8.58 -14.70 -1.71
CA TYR A 267 8.49 -15.95 -2.45
C TYR A 267 7.18 -16.71 -2.20
N LEU A 268 6.32 -16.23 -1.31
CA LEU A 268 5.06 -16.89 -0.98
C LEU A 268 4.16 -16.99 -2.23
N PRO A 269 3.65 -18.17 -2.57
CA PRO A 269 2.62 -18.34 -3.59
C PRO A 269 1.33 -17.60 -3.21
N LYS A 270 0.61 -17.10 -4.22
CA LYS A 270 -0.63 -16.30 -4.04
C LYS A 270 -1.79 -17.06 -3.38
N ASP A 271 -1.74 -18.38 -3.38
CA ASP A 271 -2.74 -19.31 -2.83
C ASP A 271 -2.32 -19.86 -1.46
N LEU A 272 -1.19 -19.38 -0.92
CA LEU A 272 -0.73 -19.67 0.42
C LEU A 272 -0.74 -18.42 1.29
N ALA A 273 -0.86 -18.62 2.59
CA ALA A 273 -0.83 -17.60 3.62
C ALA A 273 -0.01 -18.10 4.81
N PHE A 274 0.63 -17.19 5.54
CA PHE A 274 1.30 -17.54 6.80
C PHE A 274 0.33 -17.80 7.94
N VAL A 275 -0.82 -17.10 7.91
CA VAL A 275 -1.92 -17.22 8.85
C VAL A 275 -3.21 -17.21 8.04
N ASN A 276 -4.13 -18.13 8.28
CA ASN A 276 -5.41 -18.21 7.60
C ASN A 276 -6.51 -18.76 8.52
N ASP A 277 -7.72 -18.94 7.97
CA ASP A 277 -8.90 -19.43 8.70
C ASP A 277 -9.18 -18.62 9.97
N TYR A 278 -9.01 -17.30 9.87
CA TYR A 278 -9.20 -16.40 10.99
C TYR A 278 -10.68 -16.31 11.35
N SER A 279 -11.01 -16.52 12.62
CA SER A 279 -12.33 -16.28 13.18
C SER A 279 -12.21 -15.58 14.52
N MET A 280 -13.01 -14.54 14.72
CA MET A 280 -13.09 -13.79 15.95
C MET A 280 -14.38 -14.14 16.68
N GLU A 281 -14.29 -14.40 17.98
CA GLU A 281 -15.42 -14.30 18.88
C GLU A 281 -15.17 -13.17 19.88
N MET A 282 -16.22 -12.44 20.27
CA MET A 282 -16.11 -11.42 21.31
C MET A 282 -17.16 -11.65 22.39
N LYS A 283 -16.72 -11.58 23.64
CA LYS A 283 -17.61 -11.38 24.79
C LYS A 283 -17.60 -9.91 25.16
N HIS A 284 -18.70 -9.43 25.73
CA HIS A 284 -18.78 -8.07 26.23
C HIS A 284 -19.40 -8.04 27.62
N GLU A 285 -18.96 -7.08 28.43
CA GLU A 285 -19.51 -6.77 29.74
C GLU A 285 -19.82 -5.27 29.79
N GLU A 286 -21.02 -4.93 30.25
CA GLU A 286 -21.51 -3.55 30.35
C GLU A 286 -21.53 -3.09 31.82
N HIS A 287 -20.84 -1.98 32.10
CA HIS A 287 -20.73 -1.39 33.43
C HIS A 287 -21.07 0.12 33.37
N GLY A 288 -22.36 0.42 33.36
CA GLY A 288 -22.83 1.80 33.21
C GLY A 288 -22.54 2.30 31.80
N GLU A 289 -21.70 3.33 31.67
CA GLU A 289 -21.27 3.86 30.36
C GLU A 289 -20.02 3.15 29.81
N GLU A 290 -19.37 2.31 30.61
CA GLU A 290 -18.19 1.55 30.19
C GLU A 290 -18.59 0.21 29.59
N ILE A 291 -18.03 -0.11 28.43
CA ILE A 291 -18.20 -1.39 27.76
C ILE A 291 -16.82 -2.03 27.63
N THR A 292 -16.66 -3.23 28.18
CA THR A 292 -15.44 -4.02 28.04
C THR A 292 -15.66 -5.12 27.03
N PHE A 293 -14.79 -5.19 26.02
CA PHE A 293 -14.75 -6.28 25.04
C PHE A 293 -13.60 -7.24 25.33
N GLN A 294 -13.88 -8.54 25.28
CA GLN A 294 -12.87 -9.58 25.32
C GLN A 294 -12.90 -10.36 24.01
N ALA A 295 -11.82 -10.25 23.22
CA ALA A 295 -11.68 -10.89 21.93
C ALA A 295 -10.99 -12.26 22.04
N PHE A 296 -11.50 -13.25 21.32
CA PHE A 296 -11.02 -14.63 21.27
C PHE A 296 -10.76 -15.01 19.80
N PRO A 297 -9.60 -14.62 19.23
CA PRO A 297 -9.26 -14.99 17.88
C PRO A 297 -8.84 -16.46 17.79
N THR A 298 -9.27 -17.12 16.73
CA THR A 298 -8.83 -18.46 16.31
C THR A 298 -8.28 -18.36 14.91
N MET A 299 -7.18 -19.08 14.64
CA MET A 299 -6.51 -19.05 13.34
C MET A 299 -5.66 -20.30 13.12
N SER A 300 -5.44 -20.62 11.85
CA SER A 300 -4.48 -21.62 11.39
C SER A 300 -3.17 -20.91 11.03
N THR A 301 -2.03 -21.53 11.35
CA THR A 301 -0.70 -20.99 11.01
C THR A 301 0.09 -21.97 10.16
N MET A 302 0.90 -21.43 9.24
CA MET A 302 1.86 -22.21 8.49
C MET A 302 2.86 -22.85 9.46
N ARG A 303 3.20 -24.14 9.22
CA ARG A 303 4.20 -24.82 10.06
C ARG A 303 5.53 -24.04 10.05
N PRO A 304 6.17 -23.85 11.21
CA PRO A 304 7.37 -23.02 11.33
C PRO A 304 8.50 -23.40 10.36
N GLU A 305 8.69 -24.69 10.09
CA GLU A 305 9.77 -25.18 9.22
C GLU A 305 9.59 -24.69 7.77
N TYR A 306 8.35 -24.58 7.30
CA TYR A 306 8.05 -24.01 5.99
C TYR A 306 8.18 -22.49 5.99
N LYS A 307 7.70 -21.82 7.05
CA LYS A 307 7.83 -20.36 7.19
C LYS A 307 9.31 -19.94 7.16
N LEU A 308 10.19 -20.68 7.81
CA LEU A 308 11.63 -20.42 7.81
C LEU A 308 12.25 -20.43 6.41
N LYS A 309 11.81 -21.33 5.51
CA LYS A 309 12.32 -21.35 4.12
C LYS A 309 12.06 -20.01 3.39
N PHE A 310 10.91 -19.40 3.63
CA PHE A 310 10.55 -18.09 3.08
C PHE A 310 11.42 -16.99 3.68
N ILE A 311 11.54 -16.96 5.01
CA ILE A 311 12.35 -15.99 5.75
C ILE A 311 13.82 -16.05 5.29
N TYR A 312 14.42 -17.23 5.24
CA TYR A 312 15.83 -17.39 4.82
C TYR A 312 16.06 -17.01 3.36
N SER A 313 15.11 -17.31 2.48
CA SER A 313 15.22 -16.92 1.08
C SER A 313 15.13 -15.41 0.90
N ALA A 314 14.28 -14.73 1.68
CA ALA A 314 14.22 -13.28 1.73
C ALA A 314 15.48 -12.66 2.35
N LEU A 315 15.98 -13.23 3.45
CA LEU A 315 17.23 -12.81 4.10
C LEU A 315 18.45 -12.92 3.15
N ARG A 316 18.46 -13.92 2.28
CA ARG A 316 19.47 -14.04 1.23
C ARG A 316 19.42 -12.88 0.24
N MET A 317 18.24 -12.34 -0.07
CA MET A 317 18.11 -11.16 -0.91
C MET A 317 18.70 -9.92 -0.24
N VAL A 318 18.52 -9.79 1.08
CA VAL A 318 19.17 -8.73 1.87
C VAL A 318 20.69 -8.76 1.70
N TYR A 319 21.30 -9.95 1.77
CA TYR A 319 22.75 -10.13 1.53
C TYR A 319 23.19 -9.58 0.16
N TYR A 320 22.41 -9.84 -0.90
CA TYR A 320 22.74 -9.34 -2.24
C TYR A 320 22.63 -7.84 -2.37
N TYR A 321 21.58 -7.23 -1.80
CA TYR A 321 21.37 -5.79 -1.91
C TYR A 321 22.32 -5.00 -1.00
N TYR A 322 22.68 -5.55 0.17
CA TYR A 322 23.74 -4.99 1.01
C TYR A 322 25.09 -4.95 0.30
N ALA A 323 25.46 -6.02 -0.43
CA ALA A 323 26.69 -6.04 -1.21
C ALA A 323 26.74 -4.93 -2.27
N LYS A 324 25.58 -4.50 -2.78
CA LYS A 324 25.43 -3.40 -3.73
C LYS A 324 25.20 -2.03 -3.08
N LYS A 325 25.04 -1.98 -1.76
CA LYS A 325 24.67 -0.78 -0.98
C LYS A 325 23.33 -0.19 -1.43
N GLU A 326 22.40 -1.05 -1.82
CA GLU A 326 21.05 -0.66 -2.24
C GLU A 326 20.08 -0.67 -1.04
N PRO A 327 19.11 0.26 -0.97
CA PRO A 327 18.11 0.28 0.10
C PRO A 327 17.21 -0.96 0.04
N VAL A 328 16.89 -1.52 1.22
CA VAL A 328 15.96 -2.64 1.35
C VAL A 328 14.90 -2.33 2.39
N VAL A 329 13.75 -2.99 2.25
CA VAL A 329 12.69 -2.99 3.26
C VAL A 329 12.38 -4.43 3.64
N LEU A 330 12.26 -4.70 4.93
CA LEU A 330 12.06 -6.03 5.49
C LEU A 330 10.80 -6.04 6.33
N ASP A 331 10.14 -7.19 6.42
CA ASP A 331 9.13 -7.41 7.44
C ASP A 331 9.77 -7.79 8.79
N LEU A 332 8.93 -7.87 9.81
CA LEU A 332 9.35 -8.20 11.18
C LEU A 332 10.09 -9.54 11.29
N ASP A 333 9.67 -10.57 10.57
CA ASP A 333 10.26 -11.90 10.68
C ASP A 333 11.67 -11.92 10.05
N VAL A 334 11.83 -11.27 8.90
CA VAL A 334 13.14 -11.21 8.22
C VAL A 334 14.08 -10.27 8.95
N GLU A 335 13.64 -9.11 9.44
CA GLU A 335 14.49 -8.20 10.22
C GLU A 335 15.02 -8.88 11.48
N ARG A 336 14.13 -9.55 12.22
CA ARG A 336 14.52 -10.26 13.44
C ARG A 336 15.55 -11.34 13.15
N THR A 337 15.35 -12.09 12.07
CA THR A 337 16.30 -13.12 11.65
C THR A 337 17.63 -12.53 11.18
N LEU A 338 17.59 -11.39 10.48
CA LEU A 338 18.76 -10.63 10.06
C LEU A 338 19.60 -10.23 11.28
N GLU A 339 19.01 -9.56 12.27
CA GLU A 339 19.77 -9.09 13.43
C GLU A 339 20.41 -10.23 14.24
N ILE A 340 19.72 -11.36 14.36
CA ILE A 340 20.15 -12.46 15.21
C ILE A 340 21.18 -13.35 14.51
N LEU A 341 20.96 -13.67 13.23
CA LEU A 341 21.72 -14.71 12.53
C LEU A 341 22.72 -14.18 11.52
N PHE A 342 22.57 -12.97 10.98
CA PHE A 342 23.30 -12.55 9.79
C PHE A 342 24.83 -12.56 9.94
N SER A 343 25.34 -12.23 11.13
CA SER A 343 26.79 -12.27 11.43
C SER A 343 27.38 -13.69 11.47
N TYR A 344 26.54 -14.72 11.61
CA TYR A 344 26.95 -16.13 11.66
C TYR A 344 26.92 -16.81 10.28
N ILE A 345 26.23 -16.20 9.30
CA ILE A 345 26.05 -16.77 7.96
C ILE A 345 27.33 -16.59 7.14
N VAL A 346 27.93 -17.69 6.69
CA VAL A 346 29.14 -17.67 5.84
C VAL A 346 28.86 -18.04 4.39
N SER A 347 27.76 -18.74 4.11
CA SER A 347 27.32 -19.04 2.74
C SER A 347 25.85 -19.44 2.72
N TRP A 348 25.33 -19.75 1.53
CA TRP A 348 23.95 -20.17 1.32
C TRP A 348 23.93 -21.51 0.59
N ARG A 349 23.09 -22.44 1.06
CA ARG A 349 22.89 -23.75 0.43
C ARG A 349 21.50 -23.82 -0.18
N LYS A 350 21.40 -24.25 -1.43
CA LYS A 350 20.09 -24.48 -2.07
C LYS A 350 19.42 -25.70 -1.45
N CYS A 351 18.15 -25.60 -1.11
CA CYS A 351 17.36 -26.72 -0.59
C CYS A 351 17.21 -27.81 -1.66
N LYS A 352 17.13 -29.08 -1.24
CA LYS A 352 16.96 -30.21 -2.17
C LYS A 352 15.50 -30.44 -2.54
N ASP A 353 14.58 -30.04 -1.67
CA ASP A 353 13.16 -30.39 -1.77
C ASP A 353 12.38 -29.44 -2.69
N ASP A 354 12.99 -28.29 -3.05
CA ASP A 354 12.38 -27.27 -3.90
C ASP A 354 13.44 -26.51 -4.71
N ASN A 355 13.00 -25.80 -5.76
CA ASN A 355 13.91 -25.16 -6.71
C ASN A 355 14.18 -23.67 -6.43
N TRP A 356 13.55 -23.10 -5.41
CA TRP A 356 13.54 -21.66 -5.15
C TRP A 356 14.16 -21.28 -3.80
N SER A 357 14.10 -22.15 -2.78
CA SER A 357 14.52 -21.79 -1.43
C SER A 357 16.00 -22.08 -1.14
N TYR A 358 16.52 -21.33 -0.16
CA TYR A 358 17.89 -21.44 0.32
C TYR A 358 17.92 -21.45 1.83
N GLU A 359 18.88 -22.16 2.39
CA GLU A 359 19.19 -22.20 3.82
C GLU A 359 20.54 -21.51 4.08
N PRO A 360 20.67 -20.80 5.21
CA PRO A 360 21.94 -20.26 5.64
C PRO A 360 22.88 -21.40 6.05
N VAL A 361 24.16 -21.26 5.69
CA VAL A 361 25.24 -22.08 6.23
C VAL A 361 25.97 -21.23 7.26
N CYS A 362 25.89 -21.62 8.52
CA CYS A 362 26.57 -20.95 9.62
C CYS A 362 27.85 -21.69 10.00
N LEU A 363 28.93 -20.96 10.26
CA LEU A 363 30.20 -21.56 10.71
C LEU A 363 30.08 -22.09 12.14
N VAL A 364 29.40 -21.33 12.99
CA VAL A 364 29.02 -21.69 14.35
C VAL A 364 27.55 -21.33 14.50
N ALA A 365 26.71 -22.33 14.79
CA ALA A 365 25.31 -22.07 15.09
C ALA A 365 25.20 -21.44 16.49
N PRO A 366 24.46 -20.32 16.64
CA PRO A 366 24.19 -19.79 17.97
C PRO A 366 23.42 -20.80 18.82
N THR A 367 23.66 -20.77 20.14
CA THR A 367 22.93 -21.62 21.09
C THR A 367 21.48 -21.16 21.23
N VAL A 368 20.59 -22.07 21.65
CA VAL A 368 19.17 -21.74 21.90
C VAL A 368 19.03 -20.59 22.91
N ASP A 369 19.78 -20.64 24.03
CA ASP A 369 19.79 -19.59 25.06
C ASP A 369 20.24 -18.21 24.51
N TYR A 370 21.22 -18.19 23.59
CA TYR A 370 21.60 -16.94 22.93
C TYR A 370 20.47 -16.42 22.05
N ILE A 371 19.86 -17.31 21.27
CA ILE A 371 18.75 -16.95 20.36
C ILE A 371 17.62 -16.33 21.18
N GLU A 372 17.13 -17.00 22.22
CA GLU A 372 16.05 -16.51 23.10
C GLU A 372 16.36 -15.10 23.65
N LYS A 373 17.56 -14.89 24.20
CA LYS A 373 17.98 -13.57 24.70
C LYS A 373 18.06 -12.51 23.60
N ALA A 374 18.49 -12.89 22.41
CA ALA A 374 18.57 -11.98 21.27
C ALA A 374 17.17 -11.59 20.75
N PHE A 375 16.22 -12.52 20.79
CA PHE A 375 14.81 -12.26 20.52
C PHE A 375 14.23 -11.24 21.51
N ASP A 376 14.42 -11.43 22.82
CA ASP A 376 13.94 -10.49 23.84
C ASP A 376 14.58 -9.10 23.68
N ALA A 377 15.88 -9.05 23.37
CA ALA A 377 16.59 -7.80 23.14
C ALA A 377 16.11 -7.07 21.87
N PHE A 378 15.72 -7.81 20.82
CA PHE A 378 15.10 -7.27 19.62
C PHE A 378 13.74 -6.64 19.94
N ASP A 379 12.84 -7.40 20.57
CA ASP A 379 11.49 -6.95 20.89
C ASP A 379 11.51 -5.72 21.80
N LYS A 380 12.42 -5.68 22.78
CA LYS A 380 12.60 -4.53 23.67
C LYS A 380 13.12 -3.28 22.93
N ARG A 381 14.06 -3.44 22.01
CA ARG A 381 14.67 -2.32 21.27
C ARG A 381 13.67 -1.65 20.35
N TRP A 382 12.88 -2.44 19.64
CA TRP A 382 11.89 -1.97 18.68
C TRP A 382 10.50 -1.79 19.29
N LYS A 383 10.35 -2.09 20.60
CA LYS A 383 9.10 -1.98 21.37
C LYS A 383 7.95 -2.76 20.75
N ILE A 384 8.25 -3.90 20.13
CA ILE A 384 7.29 -4.71 19.37
C ILE A 384 6.09 -5.10 20.25
N SER A 385 6.35 -5.53 21.50
CA SER A 385 5.27 -5.89 22.42
C SER A 385 4.39 -4.70 22.83
N GLU A 386 4.92 -3.47 22.89
CA GLU A 386 4.09 -2.29 23.18
C GLU A 386 3.19 -1.96 21.98
N ILE A 387 3.73 -2.07 20.76
CA ILE A 387 3.02 -1.74 19.51
C ILE A 387 1.91 -2.76 19.20
N LEU A 388 2.22 -4.06 19.30
CA LEU A 388 1.22 -5.12 19.11
C LEU A 388 0.07 -5.03 20.13
N ASN A 389 0.29 -4.39 21.29
CA ASN A 389 -0.73 -4.13 22.30
C ASN A 389 -1.42 -2.76 22.14
N GLN A 390 -0.82 -1.79 21.43
CA GLN A 390 -1.36 -0.45 21.20
C GLN A 390 -2.41 -0.40 20.08
N ASP A 391 -2.37 -1.33 19.11
CA ASP A 391 -3.32 -1.37 17.98
C ASP A 391 -4.81 -1.54 18.39
N LEU A 392 -5.10 -1.89 19.65
CA LEU A 392 -6.46 -1.91 20.21
C LEU A 392 -6.92 -0.56 20.80
N VAL A 393 -5.99 0.31 21.20
CA VAL A 393 -6.29 1.55 21.94
C VAL A 393 -6.30 2.77 21.02
N SER A 394 -5.38 2.86 20.05
CA SER A 394 -5.28 4.01 19.15
C SER A 394 -6.41 4.12 18.11
N LEU A 395 -7.17 3.05 17.88
CA LEU A 395 -8.36 3.03 17.02
C LEU A 395 -9.57 3.74 17.63
N LEU A 396 -9.57 3.93 18.96
CA LEU A 396 -10.65 4.60 19.70
C LEU A 396 -10.39 6.12 19.83
N ASP A 397 -9.13 6.54 19.95
CA ASP A 397 -8.76 7.96 20.10
C ASP A 397 -8.87 8.79 18.80
N SER A 398 -9.01 8.15 17.62
CA SER A 398 -9.13 8.86 16.34
C SER A 398 -10.54 9.39 16.03
N TYR A 399 -11.52 9.16 16.91
CA TYR A 399 -12.90 9.65 16.74
C TYR A 399 -13.25 10.88 17.59
N ASP A 400 -12.32 11.36 18.43
CA ASP A 400 -12.50 12.54 19.29
C ASP A 400 -11.74 13.80 18.80
N LYS A 401 -11.53 13.94 17.48
CA LYS A 401 -11.03 15.20 16.89
C LYS A 401 -11.80 15.68 15.67
#